data_AF-A0A7Y2G095-F1
#
_entry.id   AF-A0A7Y2G095-F1
#
_cell.length_a   1.000
_cell.length_b   1.000
_cell.length_c   1.000
_cell.angle_alpha   90.00
_cell.angle_beta   90.00
_cell.angle_gamma   90.00
#
_symmetry.space_group_name_H-M   'P 1'
#
loop_
_entity.id
_entity.type
_entity.pdbx_description
1 polymer ?
#
loop_
_entity_poly.entity_id
_entity_poly.type
_entity_poly.pdbx_seq_one_letter_code
_entity_poly.pdbx_strand_id
1 'polypeptide(L)'
;MEDLTGLKRRVQYYHDILQNTIAYREEWITHLKGRIIDCLTQMGEESGLDLEIETKGELQNLEAIQCSLGQGKSGILQKVSDEFSRPLIKHKGSLIYQQLFNGKIMVMITYPYIEGYGEPQPPKTVAIYRPEELKDPFFVRHMEDFIKEVTKWEDYDDDDSQPINRIGFNVSLPEPEPAE
;
A
#
# COMPACT_ATOMS: atom_id res chain seq x y z
N MET A 1 -40.15 20.70 -27.95
CA MET A 1 -39.33 20.37 -26.77
C MET A 1 -38.66 19.04 -27.06
N GLU A 2 -37.33 19.01 -27.12
CA GLU A 2 -36.56 17.78 -27.32
C GLU A 2 -36.84 16.76 -26.21
N ASP A 3 -36.65 15.48 -26.55
CA ASP A 3 -36.81 14.35 -25.63
C ASP A 3 -35.74 14.40 -24.51
N LEU A 4 -36.14 14.89 -23.34
CA LEU A 4 -35.28 15.01 -22.16
C LEU A 4 -35.12 13.70 -21.37
N THR A 5 -35.65 12.57 -21.86
CA THR A 5 -35.62 11.29 -21.14
C THR A 5 -34.20 10.84 -20.82
N GLY A 6 -33.27 11.00 -21.77
CA GLY A 6 -31.86 10.69 -21.58
C GLY A 6 -31.20 11.53 -20.49
N LEU A 7 -31.54 12.83 -20.41
CA LEU A 7 -31.03 13.74 -19.39
C LEU A 7 -31.57 13.37 -18.01
N LYS A 8 -32.88 13.13 -17.88
CA LYS A 8 -33.50 12.73 -16.60
C LYS A 8 -32.85 11.48 -16.00
N ARG A 9 -32.57 10.47 -16.82
CA ARG A 9 -31.88 9.25 -16.38
C ARG A 9 -30.46 9.52 -15.86
N ARG A 10 -29.70 10.38 -16.54
CA ARG A 10 -28.33 10.74 -16.13
C ARG A 10 -28.33 11.54 -14.82
N VAL A 11 -29.28 12.46 -14.66
CA VAL A 11 -29.46 13.26 -13.44
C VAL A 11 -29.82 12.35 -12.27
N GLN A 12 -30.74 11.40 -12.45
CA GLN A 12 -31.08 10.44 -11.40
C GLN A 12 -29.86 9.62 -10.97
N TYR A 13 -29.14 9.04 -11.94
CA TYR A 13 -27.92 8.28 -11.66
C TYR A 13 -26.87 9.12 -10.90
N TYR A 14 -26.70 10.38 -11.28
CA TYR A 14 -25.81 11.30 -10.57
C TYR A 14 -26.22 11.46 -9.09
N HIS A 15 -27.52 11.68 -8.82
CA HIS A 15 -28.02 11.77 -7.45
C HIS A 15 -27.78 10.47 -6.67
N ASP A 16 -28.00 9.31 -7.29
CA ASP A 16 -27.76 8.01 -6.67
C ASP A 16 -26.28 7.84 -6.27
N ILE A 17 -25.34 8.26 -7.13
CA ILE A 17 -23.90 8.21 -6.83
C ILE A 17 -23.51 9.13 -5.67
N LEU A 18 -24.13 10.30 -5.55
CA LEU A 18 -23.90 11.20 -4.42
C LEU A 18 -24.39 10.58 -3.10
N GLN A 19 -25.57 9.95 -3.11
CA GLN A 19 -26.08 9.25 -1.91
C GLN A 19 -25.19 8.08 -1.51
N ASN A 20 -24.73 7.29 -2.49
CA ASN A 20 -23.78 6.21 -2.23
C ASN A 20 -22.49 6.73 -1.58
N THR A 21 -21.96 7.86 -2.06
CA THR A 21 -20.75 8.46 -1.48
C THR A 21 -20.91 8.81 -0.01
N ILE A 22 -22.09 9.30 0.39
CA ILE A 22 -22.41 9.61 1.79
C ILE A 22 -22.47 8.32 2.60
N ALA A 23 -23.24 7.33 2.13
CA ALA A 23 -23.38 6.03 2.79
C ALA A 23 -22.05 5.31 2.95
N TYR A 24 -21.17 5.37 1.94
CA TYR A 24 -19.85 4.74 1.98
C TYR A 24 -18.93 5.36 3.03
N ARG A 25 -19.00 6.68 3.21
CA ARG A 25 -18.22 7.38 4.24
C ARG A 25 -18.75 7.06 5.64
N GLU A 26 -20.07 6.97 5.78
CA GLU A 26 -20.69 6.56 7.04
C GLU A 26 -20.27 5.14 7.43
N GLU A 27 -20.41 4.17 6.54
CA GLU A 27 -20.00 2.77 6.77
C GLU A 27 -18.52 2.62 7.12
N TRP A 28 -17.65 3.43 6.49
CA TRP A 28 -16.23 3.48 6.84
C TRP A 28 -16.01 3.89 8.29
N ILE A 29 -16.65 4.98 8.73
CA ILE A 29 -16.46 5.57 10.05
C ILE A 29 -17.08 4.70 11.14
N THR A 30 -18.28 4.16 10.91
CA THR A 30 -19.06 3.47 11.93
C THR A 30 -18.63 2.02 12.11
N HIS A 31 -18.24 1.33 11.04
CA HIS A 31 -18.11 -0.13 11.05
C HIS A 31 -16.84 -0.65 10.37
N LEU A 32 -16.65 -0.35 9.08
CA LEU A 32 -15.64 -1.04 8.27
C LEU A 32 -14.20 -0.80 8.76
N LYS A 33 -13.87 0.41 9.20
CA LYS A 33 -12.52 0.72 9.73
C LYS A 33 -12.17 -0.16 10.93
N GLY A 34 -13.08 -0.26 11.91
CA GLY A 34 -12.89 -1.12 13.08
C GLY A 34 -12.74 -2.58 12.69
N ARG A 35 -13.63 -3.08 11.83
CA ARG A 35 -13.57 -4.47 11.36
C ARG A 35 -12.25 -4.82 10.67
N ILE A 36 -11.70 -3.92 9.84
CA ILE A 36 -10.40 -4.14 9.19
C ILE A 36 -9.29 -4.27 10.24
N ILE A 37 -9.24 -3.35 11.22
CA ILE A 37 -8.22 -3.36 12.28
C ILE A 37 -8.31 -4.65 13.09
N ASP A 38 -9.52 -5.06 13.50
CA ASP A 38 -9.74 -6.27 14.28
C ASP A 38 -9.28 -7.52 13.52
N CYS A 39 -9.66 -7.67 12.25
CA CYS A 39 -9.23 -8.79 11.42
C CYS A 39 -7.71 -8.81 11.21
N LEU A 40 -7.07 -7.66 10.94
CA LEU A 40 -5.63 -7.59 10.76
C LEU A 40 -4.88 -7.94 12.05
N THR A 41 -5.37 -7.46 13.19
CA THR A 41 -4.79 -7.76 14.52
C THR A 41 -4.88 -9.26 14.80
N GLN A 42 -6.07 -9.85 14.62
CA GLN A 42 -6.28 -11.28 14.80
C GLN A 42 -5.38 -12.12 13.88
N MET A 43 -5.25 -11.74 12.60
CA MET A 43 -4.35 -12.44 11.67
C MET A 43 -2.89 -12.36 12.11
N GLY A 44 -2.43 -11.23 12.65
CA GLY A 44 -1.09 -11.09 13.22
C GLY A 44 -0.86 -12.06 14.38
N GLU A 45 -1.79 -12.10 15.34
CA GLU A 45 -1.73 -12.99 16.51
C GLU A 45 -1.73 -14.48 16.12
N GLU A 46 -2.62 -14.89 15.20
CA GLU A 46 -2.77 -16.30 14.80
C GLU A 46 -1.61 -16.80 13.92
N SER A 47 -1.03 -15.92 13.09
CA SER A 47 0.09 -16.28 12.20
C SER A 47 1.46 -16.12 12.83
N GLY A 48 1.56 -15.43 13.97
CA GLY A 48 2.83 -15.07 14.59
C GLY A 48 3.58 -13.96 13.84
N LEU A 49 2.89 -13.21 12.98
CA LEU A 49 3.46 -12.05 12.30
C LEU A 49 3.41 -10.83 13.24
N ASP A 50 4.57 -10.17 13.38
CA ASP A 50 4.66 -8.91 14.09
C ASP A 50 4.19 -7.77 13.17
N LEU A 51 2.93 -7.37 13.34
CA LEU A 51 2.25 -6.38 12.51
C LEU A 51 2.11 -5.05 13.26
N GLU A 52 2.56 -3.98 12.61
CA GLU A 52 2.33 -2.61 13.07
C GLU A 52 1.11 -2.03 12.33
N ILE A 53 0.02 -1.78 13.05
CA ILE A 53 -1.22 -1.21 12.48
C ILE A 53 -1.34 0.25 12.89
N GLU A 54 -1.33 1.15 11.89
CA GLU A 54 -1.46 2.58 12.07
C GLU A 54 -2.65 3.13 11.29
N THR A 55 -3.39 4.06 11.90
CA THR A 55 -4.43 4.83 11.19
C THR A 55 -3.89 6.22 10.86
N LYS A 56 -3.84 6.56 9.58
CA LYS A 56 -3.48 7.88 9.07
C LYS A 56 -4.75 8.66 8.77
N GLY A 57 -4.92 9.82 9.40
CA GLY A 57 -6.19 10.56 9.39
C GLY A 57 -6.05 12.08 9.42
N GLU A 58 -5.00 12.64 8.81
CA GLU A 58 -4.82 14.10 8.76
C GLU A 58 -5.93 14.82 8.00
N LEU A 59 -6.54 14.14 7.02
CA LEU A 59 -7.67 14.63 6.24
C LEU A 59 -8.91 13.75 6.49
N GLN A 60 -9.98 14.35 6.99
CA GLN A 60 -11.24 13.65 7.18
C GLN A 60 -11.79 13.16 5.83
N ASN A 61 -12.31 11.92 5.80
CA ASN A 61 -12.80 11.22 4.61
C ASN A 61 -11.73 10.79 3.58
N LEU A 62 -10.45 10.82 3.96
CA LEU A 62 -9.31 10.29 3.22
C LEU A 62 -8.39 9.50 4.17
N GLU A 63 -8.99 8.89 5.19
CA GLU A 63 -8.26 8.10 6.17
C GLU A 63 -7.70 6.83 5.51
N ALA A 64 -6.59 6.34 6.05
CA ALA A 64 -5.99 5.09 5.65
C ALA A 64 -5.63 4.24 6.88
N ILE A 65 -5.80 2.93 6.75
CA ILE A 65 -5.25 1.94 7.67
C ILE A 65 -4.03 1.35 6.99
N GLN A 66 -2.87 1.47 7.63
CA GLN A 66 -1.62 0.89 7.18
C GLN A 66 -1.26 -0.26 8.12
N CYS A 67 -1.08 -1.46 7.57
CA CYS A 67 -0.57 -2.63 8.28
C CYS A 67 0.81 -2.97 7.72
N SER A 68 1.84 -2.84 8.54
CA SER A 68 3.26 -2.93 8.14
C SER A 68 3.95 -4.08 8.85
N LEU A 69 4.99 -4.64 8.22
CA LEU A 69 5.94 -5.57 8.86
C LEU A 69 7.08 -4.83 9.61
N GLY A 70 6.90 -3.52 9.78
CA GLY A 70 7.80 -2.60 10.43
C GLY A 70 9.04 -2.26 9.59
N GLN A 71 10.05 -1.78 10.30
CA GLN A 71 11.34 -1.38 9.74
C GLN A 71 12.50 -2.04 10.49
N GLY A 72 13.66 -2.12 9.84
CA GLY A 72 14.85 -2.70 10.45
C GLY A 72 16.14 -2.30 9.74
N LYS A 73 17.28 -2.70 10.31
CA LYS A 73 18.58 -2.53 9.64
C LYS A 73 18.59 -3.41 8.40
N SER A 74 18.94 -2.84 7.24
CA SER A 74 19.05 -3.57 5.97
C SER A 74 20.23 -4.55 5.92
N GLY A 75 21.23 -4.37 6.78
CA GLY A 75 22.54 -5.02 6.66
C GLY A 75 23.50 -4.27 5.72
N ILE A 76 23.02 -3.27 4.98
CA ILE A 76 23.82 -2.43 4.11
C ILE A 76 24.34 -1.22 4.88
N LEU A 77 25.63 -0.95 4.73
CA LEU A 77 26.32 0.20 5.31
C LEU A 77 26.76 1.16 4.20
N GLN A 78 26.34 2.41 4.31
CA GLN A 78 26.86 3.48 3.47
C GLN A 78 28.12 4.04 4.12
N LYS A 79 29.26 3.91 3.44
CA LYS A 79 30.51 4.54 3.87
C LYS A 79 30.40 6.05 3.65
N VAL A 80 30.49 6.82 4.74
CA VAL A 80 30.42 8.30 4.70
C VAL A 80 31.82 8.90 4.79
N SER A 81 32.74 8.20 5.48
CA SER A 81 34.18 8.49 5.51
C SER A 81 34.96 7.20 5.76
N ASP A 82 36.30 7.26 5.82
CA ASP A 82 37.13 6.08 6.09
C ASP A 82 36.87 5.43 7.45
N GLU A 83 36.41 6.20 8.43
CA GLU A 83 36.16 5.73 9.80
C GLU A 83 34.67 5.59 10.13
N PHE A 84 33.77 6.13 9.30
CA PHE A 84 32.33 6.19 9.60
C PHE A 84 31.47 5.56 8.51
N SER A 85 30.58 4.67 8.93
CA SER A 85 29.56 4.06 8.08
C SER A 85 28.18 4.16 8.73
N ARG A 86 27.18 4.54 7.94
CA ARG A 86 25.78 4.65 8.37
C ARG A 86 24.99 3.43 7.89
N PRO A 87 24.24 2.73 8.77
CA PRO A 87 23.35 1.67 8.33
C PRO A 87 22.15 2.24 7.60
N LEU A 88 21.79 1.63 6.47
CA LEU A 88 20.56 1.95 5.77
C LEU A 88 19.38 1.21 6.41
N ILE A 89 18.24 1.90 6.49
CA ILE A 89 17.00 1.34 7.04
C ILE A 89 16.21 0.68 5.91
N LYS A 90 15.66 -0.49 6.21
CA LYS A 90 14.77 -1.23 5.33
C LYS A 90 13.35 -1.14 5.88
N HIS A 91 12.44 -0.72 5.02
CA HIS A 91 11.00 -0.83 5.23
C HIS A 91 10.54 -2.16 4.67
N LYS A 92 9.81 -2.97 5.44
CA LYS A 92 9.44 -4.34 5.06
C LYS A 92 8.13 -4.46 4.28
N GLY A 93 7.62 -3.34 3.80
CA GLY A 93 6.37 -3.25 3.05
C GLY A 93 5.14 -3.17 3.95
N SER A 94 4.00 -2.83 3.33
CA SER A 94 2.74 -2.60 4.01
C SER A 94 1.55 -2.98 3.15
N LEU A 95 0.48 -3.46 3.79
CA LEU A 95 -0.87 -3.55 3.25
C LEU A 95 -1.67 -2.32 3.68
N ILE A 96 -2.25 -1.60 2.73
CA ILE A 96 -2.92 -0.32 2.96
C ILE A 96 -4.38 -0.40 2.50
N TYR A 97 -5.29 0.03 3.38
CA TYR A 97 -6.70 0.27 3.08
C TYR A 97 -6.95 1.78 3.13
N GLN A 98 -7.15 2.42 1.99
CA GLN A 98 -7.31 3.86 1.88
C GLN A 98 -8.71 4.22 1.41
N GLN A 99 -9.36 5.12 2.13
CA GLN A 99 -10.59 5.74 1.67
C GLN A 99 -10.30 6.75 0.55
N LEU A 100 -11.04 6.61 -0.55
CA LEU A 100 -10.99 7.52 -1.70
C LEU A 100 -11.99 8.65 -1.54
N PHE A 101 -11.82 9.71 -2.33
CA PHE A 101 -12.70 10.88 -2.32
C PHE A 101 -14.18 10.55 -2.55
N ASN A 102 -14.50 9.44 -3.21
CA ASN A 102 -15.86 8.96 -3.47
C ASN A 102 -16.36 7.93 -2.43
N GLY A 103 -15.66 7.78 -1.31
CA GLY A 103 -16.02 6.88 -0.21
C GLY A 103 -15.64 5.41 -0.44
N LYS A 104 -15.21 5.02 -1.65
CA LYS A 104 -14.70 3.67 -1.92
C LYS A 104 -13.37 3.43 -1.21
N ILE A 105 -13.04 2.15 -1.03
CA ILE A 105 -11.81 1.74 -0.35
C ILE A 105 -10.86 1.14 -1.39
N MET A 106 -9.70 1.76 -1.55
CA MET A 106 -8.59 1.22 -2.30
C MET A 106 -7.76 0.32 -1.38
N VAL A 107 -7.45 -0.88 -1.86
CA VAL A 107 -6.52 -1.81 -1.20
C VAL A 107 -5.26 -1.87 -2.04
N MET A 108 -4.10 -1.67 -1.42
CA MET A 108 -2.82 -1.65 -2.11
C MET A 108 -1.70 -2.20 -1.23
N ILE A 109 -0.66 -2.71 -1.88
CA ILE A 109 0.56 -3.20 -1.26
C ILE A 109 1.70 -2.25 -1.61
N THR A 110 2.41 -1.77 -0.61
CA THR A 110 3.72 -1.11 -0.80
C THR A 110 4.81 -2.14 -0.59
N TYR A 111 5.69 -2.27 -1.57
CA TYR A 111 6.80 -3.22 -1.53
C TYR A 111 7.85 -2.83 -0.49
N PRO A 112 8.64 -3.81 -0.01
CA PRO A 112 9.83 -3.48 0.76
C PRO A 112 10.78 -2.59 -0.05
N TYR A 113 11.49 -1.70 0.64
CA TYR A 113 12.54 -0.88 0.05
C TYR A 113 13.59 -0.50 1.09
N ILE A 114 14.77 -0.13 0.61
CA ILE A 114 15.88 0.32 1.45
C ILE A 114 16.06 1.82 1.24
N GLU A 115 16.08 2.58 2.32
CA GLU A 115 16.24 4.03 2.27
C GLU A 115 17.57 4.43 1.61
N GLY A 116 17.49 5.34 0.64
CA GLY A 116 18.67 5.83 -0.08
C GLY A 116 19.30 4.79 -1.01
N TYR A 117 18.64 3.65 -1.25
CA TYR A 117 19.15 2.60 -2.14
C TYR A 117 18.08 2.16 -3.14
N GLY A 118 18.32 2.53 -4.41
CA GLY A 118 17.42 2.22 -5.51
C GLY A 118 16.13 3.05 -5.48
N GLU A 119 15.35 2.92 -6.55
CA GLU A 119 14.00 3.48 -6.60
C GLU A 119 13.01 2.46 -6.02
N PRO A 120 12.16 2.85 -5.05
CA PRO A 120 11.10 1.99 -4.56
C PRO A 120 10.18 1.56 -5.69
N GLN A 121 9.75 0.29 -5.67
CA GLN A 121 8.76 -0.16 -6.63
C GLN A 121 7.44 0.60 -6.43
N PRO A 122 6.72 0.94 -7.51
CA PRO A 122 5.41 1.55 -7.38
C PRO A 122 4.49 0.60 -6.62
N PRO A 123 3.61 1.13 -5.75
CA PRO A 123 2.66 0.30 -5.03
C PRO A 123 1.77 -0.51 -5.98
N LYS A 124 1.47 -1.75 -5.60
CA LYS A 124 0.54 -2.61 -6.33
C LYS A 124 -0.87 -2.38 -5.81
N THR A 125 -1.74 -1.82 -6.64
CA THR A 125 -3.18 -1.80 -6.32
C THR A 125 -3.74 -3.22 -6.41
N VAL A 126 -4.30 -3.71 -5.32
CA VAL A 126 -4.99 -5.01 -5.26
C VAL A 126 -6.37 -4.87 -5.91
N ALA A 127 -7.17 -3.93 -5.40
CA ALA A 127 -8.50 -3.65 -5.92
C ALA A 127 -9.08 -2.36 -5.30
N ILE A 128 -10.20 -1.89 -5.87
CA ILE A 128 -11.03 -0.83 -5.29
C ILE A 128 -12.42 -1.39 -5.05
N TYR A 129 -12.87 -1.32 -3.81
CA TYR A 129 -14.14 -1.87 -3.36
C TYR A 129 -15.10 -0.77 -2.93
N ARG A 130 -16.39 -1.05 -3.04
CA ARG A 130 -17.39 -0.39 -2.21
C ARG A 130 -17.29 -0.97 -0.79
N PRO A 131 -17.55 -0.19 0.27
CA PRO A 131 -17.45 -0.67 1.65
C PRO A 131 -18.20 -1.98 1.92
N GLU A 132 -19.38 -2.15 1.33
CA GLU A 132 -20.21 -3.33 1.49
C GLU A 132 -19.62 -4.60 0.84
N GLU A 133 -18.73 -4.47 -0.14
CA GLU A 133 -18.07 -5.59 -0.85
C GLU A 133 -16.90 -6.18 -0.03
N LEU A 134 -16.28 -5.40 0.85
CA LEU A 134 -15.15 -5.82 1.68
C LEU A 134 -15.60 -6.69 2.86
N LYS A 135 -15.71 -8.01 2.62
CA LYS A 135 -16.01 -9.02 3.64
C LYS A 135 -14.75 -9.71 4.15
N ASP A 136 -14.84 -10.37 5.29
CA ASP A 136 -13.72 -10.99 6.00
C ASP A 136 -12.83 -11.91 5.13
N PRO A 137 -13.37 -12.76 4.22
CA PRO A 137 -12.53 -13.58 3.34
C PRO A 137 -11.62 -12.77 2.40
N PHE A 138 -11.97 -11.52 2.10
CA PHE A 138 -11.09 -10.65 1.31
C PHE A 138 -9.88 -10.20 2.13
N PHE A 139 -10.03 -9.90 3.43
CA PHE A 139 -8.91 -9.47 4.26
C PHE A 139 -7.84 -10.55 4.37
N VAL A 140 -8.25 -11.81 4.51
CA VAL A 140 -7.34 -12.97 4.49
C VAL A 140 -6.59 -13.04 3.17
N ARG A 141 -7.30 -12.98 2.03
CA ARG A 141 -6.66 -13.00 0.70
C ARG A 141 -5.69 -11.83 0.48
N HIS A 142 -6.06 -10.64 0.93
CA HIS A 142 -5.18 -9.48 0.84
C HIS A 142 -3.90 -9.66 1.68
N MET A 143 -4.01 -10.26 2.86
CA MET A 143 -2.86 -10.60 3.70
C MET A 143 -1.99 -11.67 3.04
N GLU A 144 -2.59 -12.74 2.48
CA GLU A 144 -1.86 -13.76 1.71
C GLU A 144 -1.11 -13.16 0.53
N ASP A 145 -1.77 -12.29 -0.26
CA ASP A 145 -1.15 -11.57 -1.36
C ASP A 145 -0.01 -10.66 -0.88
N PHE A 146 -0.21 -9.95 0.23
CA PHE A 146 0.82 -9.09 0.81
C PHE A 146 2.06 -9.89 1.21
N ILE A 147 1.88 -10.96 1.99
CA ILE A 147 2.99 -11.82 2.42
C ILE A 147 3.69 -12.44 1.21
N LYS A 148 2.95 -12.92 0.22
CA LYS A 148 3.53 -13.46 -1.01
C LYS A 148 4.41 -12.45 -1.74
N GLU A 149 3.97 -11.20 -1.89
CA GLU A 149 4.73 -10.16 -2.56
C GLU A 149 5.98 -9.76 -1.77
N VAL A 150 5.90 -9.67 -0.44
CA VAL A 150 7.06 -9.42 0.42
C VAL A 150 8.05 -10.58 0.35
N THR A 151 7.58 -11.82 0.49
CA THR A 151 8.45 -13.01 0.38
C THR A 151 9.16 -13.07 -0.96
N LYS A 152 8.46 -12.77 -2.07
CA LYS A 152 9.07 -12.72 -3.39
C LYS A 152 10.17 -11.65 -3.50
N TRP A 153 9.96 -10.50 -2.85
CA TRP A 153 10.96 -9.44 -2.82
C TRP A 153 12.20 -9.86 -2.00
N GLU A 154 12.01 -10.57 -0.88
CA GLU A 154 13.10 -11.08 -0.04
C GLU A 154 13.87 -12.23 -0.68
N ASP A 155 13.16 -13.14 -1.34
CA ASP A 155 13.68 -14.33 -2.04
C ASP A 155 14.08 -14.00 -3.49
N TYR A 156 14.43 -12.74 -3.75
CA TYR A 156 14.81 -12.31 -5.08
C TYR A 156 16.11 -13.00 -5.52
N ASP A 157 15.99 -13.83 -6.55
CA ASP A 157 17.10 -14.54 -7.21
C ASP A 157 17.38 -13.87 -8.57
N ASP A 158 18.61 -13.43 -8.79
CA ASP A 158 19.05 -12.68 -9.98
C ASP A 158 19.11 -13.53 -11.27
N ASP A 159 18.82 -14.84 -11.19
CA ASP A 159 19.00 -15.81 -12.28
C ASP A 159 17.78 -15.93 -13.23
N ASP A 160 16.66 -15.25 -12.93
CA ASP A 160 15.50 -15.20 -13.82
C ASP A 160 15.74 -14.24 -15.00
N SER A 161 16.34 -14.81 -16.05
CA SER A 161 16.62 -14.27 -17.38
C SER A 161 15.41 -13.72 -18.17
N GLN A 162 14.71 -12.72 -17.61
CA GLN A 162 13.83 -11.83 -18.34
C GLN A 162 14.51 -10.46 -18.46
N PRO A 163 14.45 -9.76 -19.61
CA PRO A 163 14.90 -8.38 -19.72
C PRO A 163 13.89 -7.49 -18.98
N ILE A 164 13.92 -7.54 -17.65
CA ILE A 164 13.07 -6.73 -16.79
C ILE A 164 13.67 -5.33 -16.84
N ASN A 165 12.87 -4.37 -17.30
CA ASN A 165 13.15 -2.94 -17.15
C ASN A 165 13.76 -2.71 -15.77
N ARG A 166 15.05 -2.37 -15.76
CA ARG A 166 15.96 -2.23 -14.62
C ARG A 166 15.23 -2.17 -13.27
N ILE A 167 15.13 -3.35 -12.67
CA ILE A 167 14.82 -3.55 -11.26
C ILE A 167 15.72 -2.64 -10.46
N GLY A 168 15.18 -1.68 -9.68
CA GLY A 168 15.83 -1.04 -8.52
C GLY A 168 17.24 -0.45 -8.66
N PHE A 169 17.84 -0.48 -9.84
CA PHE A 169 19.26 -0.23 -10.10
C PHE A 169 19.39 0.61 -11.37
N ASN A 170 18.89 1.85 -11.32
CA ASN A 170 19.61 2.91 -12.01
C ASN A 170 20.74 3.34 -11.08
N VAL A 171 21.83 2.56 -11.07
CA VAL A 171 23.05 3.02 -10.42
C VAL A 171 23.60 4.15 -11.29
N SER A 172 23.25 5.38 -10.97
CA SER A 172 24.17 6.49 -11.21
C SER A 172 25.32 6.29 -10.24
N LEU A 173 26.27 5.44 -10.63
CA LEU A 173 27.58 5.36 -9.97
C LEU A 173 28.13 6.79 -9.98
N PRO A 174 28.44 7.41 -8.83
CA PRO A 174 29.22 8.64 -8.85
C PRO A 174 30.56 8.31 -9.52
N GLU A 175 30.86 9.02 -10.62
CA GLU A 175 32.17 8.93 -11.24
C GLU A 175 33.22 9.28 -10.16
N PRO A 176 34.32 8.51 -10.05
CA PRO A 176 35.37 8.85 -9.11
C PRO A 176 35.88 10.25 -9.47
N GLU A 177 35.84 11.18 -8.52
CA GLU A 177 36.42 12.50 -8.71
C GLU A 177 37.90 12.33 -9.12
N PRO A 178 38.37 13.07 -10.14
CA PRO A 178 39.75 13.02 -10.54
C PRO A 178 40.62 13.46 -9.36
N ALA A 179 41.58 12.61 -9.00
CA ALA A 179 42.57 12.95 -7.97
C ALA A 179 43.43 14.12 -8.45
N GLU A 180 43.31 15.27 -7.77
CA GLU A 180 44.26 16.39 -7.86
C GLU A 180 45.43 16.21 -6.88
#